data_AF-A0A140GRF9-F1
#
_entry.id   AF-A0A140GRF9-F1
#
_cell.length_a   1.000
_cell.length_b   1.000
_cell.length_c   1.000
_cell.angle_alpha   90.00
_cell.angle_beta   90.00
_cell.angle_gamma   90.00
#
_symmetry.space_group_name_H-M   'P 1'
#
loop_
_entity.id
_entity.type
_entity.pdbx_description
1 polymer ?
#
loop_
_entity_poly.entity_id
_entity_poly.type
_entity_poly.pdbx_seq_one_letter_code
_entity_poly.pdbx_strand_id
1 'polypeptide(L)'
;MILKESDKFEKIVGEKTTKFIGKTLPYKLIVRNDGDAYVSVNCEDDDIRYIPGIFIRMDDDCFGEIIGIEIQTTSYGSLNESEIKKVIKGYQLAVETVDEVKKILGIK
;
A
#
# COMPACT_ATOMS: atom_id res chain seq x y z
N MET A 1 14.20 7.41 8.89
CA MET A 1 13.29 7.85 7.81
C MET A 1 12.34 8.93 8.35
N ILE A 2 12.17 10.07 7.66
CA ILE A 2 11.20 11.11 8.04
C ILE A 2 9.90 10.85 7.26
N LEU A 3 8.81 10.60 7.97
CA LEU A 3 7.50 10.31 7.38
C LEU A 3 6.75 11.59 7.06
N LYS A 4 6.40 11.79 5.79
CA LYS A 4 5.62 12.95 5.33
C LYS A 4 4.13 12.74 5.58
N GLU A 5 3.40 13.84 5.72
CA GLU A 5 1.94 13.83 5.80
C GLU A 5 1.33 13.49 4.43
N SER A 6 0.08 13.00 4.46
CA SER A 6 -0.72 12.71 3.27
C SER A 6 -2.13 13.25 3.46
N ASP A 7 -2.73 13.74 2.38
CA ASP A 7 -4.14 14.12 2.33
C ASP A 7 -5.05 12.90 2.15
N LYS A 8 -4.52 11.80 1.59
CA LYS A 8 -5.24 10.55 1.35
C LYS A 8 -5.19 9.57 2.53
N PHE A 9 -4.29 9.78 3.48
CA PHE A 9 -4.15 8.95 4.67
C PHE A 9 -4.20 9.79 5.96
N GLU A 10 -4.76 9.20 7.01
CA GLU A 10 -4.69 9.70 8.37
C GLU A 10 -3.50 9.09 9.10
N LYS A 11 -2.64 9.95 9.67
CA LYS A 11 -1.49 9.52 10.46
C LYS A 11 -1.86 9.35 11.94
N ILE A 12 -1.59 8.16 12.47
CA ILE A 12 -1.78 7.79 13.88
C ILE A 12 -0.43 7.37 14.44
N VAL A 13 0.07 8.12 15.41
CA VAL A 13 1.39 7.90 16.03
C VAL A 13 1.22 7.11 17.33
N GLY A 14 1.89 5.97 17.43
CA GLY A 14 2.08 5.21 18.67
C GLY A 14 3.55 5.16 19.07
N GLU A 15 3.83 4.61 20.25
CA GLU A 15 5.17 4.62 20.87
C GLU A 15 6.26 3.96 20.01
N LYS A 16 5.93 2.88 19.29
CA LYS A 16 6.86 2.12 18.43
C LYS A 16 6.41 2.01 16.98
N THR A 17 5.24 2.55 16.65
CA THR A 17 4.62 2.36 15.33
C THR A 17 3.93 3.64 14.89
N THR A 18 4.14 4.03 13.63
CA THR A 18 3.33 5.03 12.95
C THR A 18 2.42 4.32 11.95
N LYS A 19 1.12 4.58 12.04
CA LYS A 19 0.11 4.01 11.12
C LYS A 19 -0.43 5.12 10.22
N PHE A 20 -0.63 4.82 8.95
CA PHE A 20 -1.33 5.66 7.98
C PHE A 20 -2.56 4.87 7.51
N ILE A 21 -3.74 5.32 7.92
CA ILE A 21 -5.02 4.69 7.57
C ILE A 21 -5.66 5.49 6.45
N GLY A 22 -6.08 4.82 5.40
CA GLY A 22 -6.65 5.49 4.24
C GLY A 22 -7.93 6.26 4.54
N LYS A 23 -7.96 7.54 4.15
CA LYS A 23 -9.15 8.41 4.16
C LYS A 23 -9.92 8.32 2.86
N THR A 24 -9.19 8.31 1.75
CA THR A 24 -9.76 8.28 0.38
C THR A 24 -9.29 7.08 -0.42
N LEU A 25 -8.24 6.39 0.03
CA LEU A 25 -7.76 5.13 -0.51
C LEU A 25 -8.04 4.02 0.49
N PRO A 26 -8.51 2.84 0.09
CA PRO A 26 -8.89 1.78 1.03
C PRO A 26 -7.68 0.94 1.48
N TYR A 27 -6.55 1.58 1.77
CA TYR A 27 -5.26 0.94 2.05
C TYR A 27 -4.78 1.35 3.45
N LYS A 28 -3.91 0.55 4.07
CA LYS A 28 -3.28 0.89 5.36
C LYS A 28 -1.78 0.65 5.31
N LEU A 29 -1.01 1.67 5.67
CA LEU A 29 0.43 1.61 5.82
C LEU A 29 0.78 1.57 7.32
N ILE A 30 1.66 0.66 7.73
CA ILE A 30 2.20 0.58 9.08
C ILE A 30 3.72 0.66 8.98
N VAL A 31 4.30 1.70 9.57
CA VAL A 31 5.75 1.85 9.71
C VAL A 31 6.11 1.58 11.17
N ARG A 32 7.00 0.62 11.39
CA ARG A 32 7.54 0.33 12.72
C ARG A 32 8.90 1.01 12.89
N ASN A 33 9.21 1.42 14.12
CA ASN A 33 10.47 2.12 14.44
C ASN A 33 11.70 1.20 14.46
N ASP A 34 11.55 -0.08 14.16
CA ASP A 34 12.63 -1.06 13.95
C ASP A 34 13.08 -1.14 12.48
N GLY A 35 12.48 -0.35 11.57
CA GLY A 35 12.85 -0.33 10.15
C GLY A 35 11.80 -1.00 9.27
N ASP A 36 10.92 -1.83 9.82
CA ASP A 36 9.93 -2.59 9.03
C ASP A 36 8.68 -1.77 8.71
N ALA A 37 8.45 -1.54 7.41
CA ALA A 37 7.26 -0.92 6.86
C ALA A 37 6.38 -2.01 6.27
N TYR A 38 5.38 -2.43 7.04
CA TYR A 38 4.34 -3.34 6.59
C TYR A 38 3.17 -2.53 6.02
N VAL A 39 3.05 -2.50 4.69
CA VAL A 39 1.82 -2.04 4.04
C VAL A 39 0.88 -3.21 3.94
N SER A 40 -0.28 -3.08 4.58
CA SER A 40 -1.38 -4.01 4.39
C SER A 40 -2.55 -3.25 3.83
N VAL A 41 -2.72 -3.48 2.55
CA VAL A 41 -3.87 -3.05 1.80
C VAL A 41 -5.02 -3.96 2.18
N ASN A 42 -5.89 -3.52 3.07
CA ASN A 42 -7.16 -4.22 3.29
C ASN A 42 -8.25 -3.28 2.82
N CYS A 43 -8.87 -3.66 1.70
CA CYS A 43 -9.98 -2.90 1.20
C CYS A 43 -11.23 -3.18 2.05
N GLU A 44 -11.96 -2.12 2.41
CA GLU A 44 -13.29 -2.22 3.03
C GLU A 44 -14.42 -2.16 1.98
N ASP A 45 -14.07 -2.18 0.69
CA ASP A 45 -15.02 -2.36 -0.41
C ASP A 45 -15.46 -3.83 -0.46
N ASP A 46 -16.74 -4.07 -0.76
CA ASP A 46 -17.35 -5.40 -0.78
C ASP A 46 -16.67 -6.36 -1.76
N ASP A 47 -15.81 -5.86 -2.67
CA ASP A 47 -15.13 -6.66 -3.68
C ASP A 47 -13.59 -6.62 -3.61
N ILE A 48 -13.06 -6.87 -2.41
CA ILE A 48 -11.62 -7.02 -2.13
C ILE A 48 -10.89 -7.97 -3.10
N ARG A 49 -11.62 -8.89 -3.74
CA ARG A 49 -11.10 -9.91 -4.66
C ARG A 49 -10.35 -9.31 -5.85
N TYR A 50 -10.74 -8.12 -6.30
CA TYR A 50 -10.15 -7.47 -7.48
C TYR A 50 -9.07 -6.44 -7.14
N ILE A 51 -8.70 -6.34 -5.86
CA ILE A 51 -7.73 -5.36 -5.38
C ILE A 51 -6.43 -6.08 -5.07
N PRO A 52 -5.31 -5.69 -5.72
CA PRO A 52 -4.04 -6.36 -5.52
C PRO A 52 -3.41 -5.98 -4.17
N GLY A 53 -2.55 -6.84 -3.66
CA GLY A 53 -1.69 -6.52 -2.52
C GLY A 53 -0.57 -5.55 -2.91
N ILE A 54 -0.09 -4.77 -1.95
CA ILE A 54 1.13 -3.95 -2.10
C ILE A 54 2.13 -4.38 -1.02
N PHE A 55 3.36 -4.62 -1.43
CA PHE A 55 4.45 -5.04 -0.55
C PHE A 55 5.62 -4.07 -0.67
N ILE A 56 6.22 -3.72 0.46
CA ILE A 56 7.48 -2.98 0.50
C ILE A 56 8.60 -4.01 0.58
N ARG A 57 9.56 -3.93 -0.36
CA ARG A 57 10.78 -4.72 -0.31
C ARG A 57 11.86 -3.98 0.45
N MET A 58 12.46 -4.70 1.38
CA MET A 58 13.59 -4.24 2.17
C MET A 58 14.82 -5.05 1.80
N ASP A 59 15.97 -4.40 1.84
CA ASP A 59 17.25 -5.07 1.72
C ASP A 59 17.63 -5.66 3.08
N ASP A 60 17.71 -6.99 3.14
CA ASP A 60 18.13 -7.73 4.33
C ASP A 60 19.61 -7.48 4.66
N ASP A 61 20.43 -7.14 3.65
CA ASP A 61 21.88 -6.90 3.79
C ASP A 61 22.21 -5.44 4.13
N CYS A 62 21.30 -4.49 3.83
CA CYS A 62 21.49 -3.05 4.04
C CYS A 62 20.57 -2.45 5.13
N PHE A 63 20.55 -3.06 6.32
CA PHE A 63 19.92 -2.47 7.52
C PHE A 63 18.45 -2.01 7.31
N GLY A 64 17.67 -2.71 6.49
CA GLY A 64 16.25 -2.37 6.29
C GLY A 64 15.99 -1.18 5.37
N GLU A 65 16.93 -0.84 4.47
CA GLU A 65 16.66 0.14 3.42
C GLU A 65 15.56 -0.35 2.47
N ILE A 66 14.65 0.56 2.09
CA ILE A 66 13.58 0.24 1.14
C ILE A 66 14.13 0.27 -0.28
N ILE A 67 14.19 -0.90 -0.90
CA ILE A 67 14.70 -1.08 -2.27
C ILE A 67 13.60 -1.11 -3.33
N GLY A 68 12.34 -1.28 -2.93
CA GLY A 68 11.25 -1.28 -3.88
C GLY A 68 9.86 -1.40 -3.26
N ILE A 69 8.85 -1.16 -4.09
CA ILE A 69 7.44 -1.40 -3.77
C ILE A 69 6.86 -2.23 -4.91
N GLU A 70 6.26 -3.37 -4.59
CA GLU A 70 5.70 -4.31 -5.55
C GLU A 70 4.19 -4.42 -5.39
N ILE A 71 3.49 -4.51 -6.53
CA ILE A 71 2.06 -4.79 -6.58
C ILE A 71 1.89 -6.28 -6.89
N GLN A 72 1.30 -7.03 -5.97
CA GLN A 72 1.00 -8.44 -6.16
C GLN A 72 -0.34 -8.62 -6.87
N THR A 73 -0.29 -9.08 -8.11
CA THR A 73 -1.48 -9.34 -8.92
C THR A 73 -2.05 -10.75 -8.65
N THR A 74 -3.37 -10.88 -8.74
CA THR A 74 -4.05 -12.17 -8.69
C THR A 74 -4.36 -12.67 -10.11
N SER A 75 -4.23 -13.98 -10.35
CA SER A 75 -4.69 -14.61 -11.59
C SER A 75 -6.16 -14.98 -11.48
N TYR A 76 -6.99 -14.48 -12.40
CA TYR A 76 -8.44 -14.60 -12.35
C TYR A 76 -9.05 -15.62 -13.34
N GLY A 77 -8.26 -16.16 -14.27
CA GLY A 77 -8.77 -17.03 -15.33
C GLY A 77 -9.68 -16.27 -16.32
N SER A 78 -10.94 -16.67 -16.41
CA SER A 78 -11.94 -16.01 -17.27
C SER A 78 -12.83 -15.08 -16.45
N LEU A 79 -12.98 -13.85 -16.92
CA LEU A 79 -13.78 -12.81 -16.28
C LEU A 79 -14.83 -12.29 -17.25
N ASN A 80 -16.00 -11.94 -16.74
CA ASN A 80 -16.98 -11.18 -17.52
C ASN A 80 -16.61 -9.67 -17.56
N GLU A 81 -17.24 -8.91 -18.44
CA GLU A 81 -16.96 -7.48 -18.63
C GLU A 81 -17.04 -6.66 -17.32
N SER A 82 -18.02 -6.95 -16.47
CA SER A 82 -18.19 -6.23 -15.20
C SER A 82 -17.06 -6.51 -14.22
N GLU A 83 -16.54 -7.73 -14.20
CA GLU A 83 -15.39 -8.11 -13.36
C GLU A 83 -14.09 -7.51 -13.90
N ILE A 84 -13.92 -7.47 -15.22
CA ILE A 84 -12.76 -6.79 -15.85
C ILE A 84 -12.71 -5.31 -15.43
N LYS A 85 -13.86 -4.61 -15.43
CA LYS A 85 -13.94 -3.21 -14.97
C LYS A 85 -13.49 -3.07 -13.51
N LYS A 86 -13.82 -4.03 -12.64
CA LYS A 86 -13.40 -4.04 -11.24
C LYS A 86 -11.89 -4.27 -11.10
N VAL A 87 -11.31 -5.19 -11.87
CA VAL A 87 -9.86 -5.42 -11.92
C VAL A 87 -9.11 -4.16 -12.34
N ILE A 88 -9.55 -3.49 -13.40
CA ILE A 88 -8.93 -2.25 -13.88
C ILE A 88 -8.97 -1.18 -12.78
N LYS A 89 -10.13 -0.98 -12.12
CA LYS A 89 -10.26 -0.04 -11.00
C LYS A 89 -9.34 -0.41 -9.83
N GLY A 90 -9.24 -1.70 -9.50
CA GLY A 90 -8.35 -2.21 -8.44
C GLY A 90 -6.88 -1.92 -8.72
N TYR A 91 -6.42 -2.15 -9.95
CA TYR A 91 -5.05 -1.81 -10.34
C TYR A 91 -4.78 -0.31 -10.34
N GLN A 92 -5.73 0.52 -10.78
CA GLN A 92 -5.60 1.98 -10.71
C GLN A 92 -5.42 2.45 -9.26
N LEU A 93 -6.25 1.94 -8.33
CA LEU A 93 -6.15 2.25 -6.90
C LEU A 93 -4.81 1.80 -6.29
N ALA A 94 -4.27 0.66 -6.74
CA ALA A 94 -3.01 0.15 -6.24
C ALA A 94 -1.85 1.05 -6.68
N VAL A 95 -1.79 1.43 -7.96
CA VAL A 95 -0.78 2.34 -8.48
C VAL A 95 -0.85 3.69 -7.76
N GLU A 96 -2.05 4.24 -7.61
CA GLU A 96 -2.26 5.50 -6.88
C GLU A 96 -1.80 5.40 -5.42
N THR A 97 -2.02 4.26 -4.76
CA THR A 97 -1.51 4.04 -3.40
C THR A 97 0.01 3.95 -3.37
N VAL A 98 0.64 3.25 -4.31
CA VAL A 98 2.12 3.19 -4.38
C VAL A 98 2.71 4.60 -4.47
N ASP A 99 2.17 5.44 -5.33
CA ASP A 99 2.64 6.83 -5.49
C ASP A 99 2.53 7.61 -4.17
N GLU A 100 1.45 7.42 -3.43
CA GLU A 100 1.25 8.09 -2.15
C GLU A 100 2.18 7.55 -1.06
N VAL A 101 2.37 6.23 -1.01
CA VAL A 101 3.32 5.58 -0.09
C VAL A 101 4.74 6.09 -0.36
N LYS A 102 5.16 6.20 -1.63
CA LYS A 102 6.46 6.78 -1.98
C LYS A 102 6.63 8.20 -1.45
N LYS A 103 5.59 9.05 -1.56
CA LYS A 103 5.62 10.40 -0.99
C LYS A 103 5.78 10.38 0.52
N ILE A 104 5.00 9.56 1.22
CA ILE A 104 5.04 9.41 2.69
C ILE A 104 6.44 8.99 3.14
N LEU A 105 7.03 8.01 2.46
CA LEU A 105 8.34 7.44 2.82
C LEU A 105 9.52 8.28 2.29
N GLY A 106 9.27 9.22 1.38
CA GLY A 106 10.29 10.08 0.77
C GLY A 106 11.16 9.36 -0.27
N ILE A 107 10.64 8.30 -0.89
CA ILE A 107 11.32 7.49 -1.90
C ILE A 107 11.03 8.08 -3.29
N LYS A 108 12.03 8.06 -4.19
CA LYS A 108 11.90 8.55 -5.57
C LYS A 108 11.26 7.51 -6.49
#